data_AF-A0AAN9RHX2-F1
#
_entry.id   AF-A0AAN9RHX2-F1
#
_cell.length_a   1.000
_cell.length_b   1.000
_cell.length_c   1.000
_cell.angle_alpha   90.00
_cell.angle_beta   90.00
_cell.angle_gamma   90.00
#
_symmetry.space_group_name_H-M   'P 1'
#
loop_
_entity.id
_entity.type
_entity.pdbx_description
1 polymer ?
#
loop_
_entity_poly.entity_id
_entity_poly.type
_entity_poly.pdbx_seq_one_letter_code
_entity_poly.pdbx_strand_id
1 'polypeptide(L)' 'MKAVYLVVAILGLASLVVSAYDPSPLQDFCVAAKESDGVFVNGKFCKDPKVVKAEDFFKHVVGISCVEA' A
#
# COMPACT_ATOMS: atom_id res chain seq x y z
N MET A 1 -35.08 10.15 18.89
CA MET A 1 -33.66 10.34 19.30
C MET A 1 -32.91 9.01 19.45
N LYS A 2 -33.34 8.06 20.30
CA LYS A 2 -32.68 6.73 20.46
C LYS A 2 -32.49 5.94 19.15
N ALA A 3 -33.52 5.89 18.31
CA ALA A 3 -33.44 5.24 17.00
C ALA A 3 -32.41 5.90 16.06
N VAL A 4 -32.26 7.22 16.14
CA VAL A 4 -31.28 7.97 15.33
C VAL A 4 -29.86 7.58 15.72
N TYR A 5 -29.56 7.46 17.03
CA TYR A 5 -28.25 7.00 17.49
C TYR A 5 -27.91 5.58 17.03
N LEU A 6 -28.89 4.67 17.05
CA LEU A 6 -28.69 3.30 16.56
C LEU A 6 -28.40 3.28 15.05
N VAL A 7 -29.14 4.07 14.27
CA VAL A 7 -28.92 4.18 12.81
C VAL A 7 -27.52 4.76 12.51
N VAL A 8 -27.09 5.80 13.24
CA VAL A 8 -25.75 6.39 13.08
C VAL A 8 -24.65 5.40 13.46
N ALA A 9 -24.83 4.63 14.55
CA ALA A 9 -23.87 3.61 14.96
C ALA A 9 -23.70 2.50 13.91
N ILE A 10 -24.80 2.04 13.30
CA ILE A 10 -24.78 1.03 12.24
C ILE A 10 -24.09 1.55 10.98
N LEU A 11 -24.38 2.79 10.55
CA LEU A 11 -23.69 3.41 9.42
C LEU A 11 -22.19 3.55 9.65
N GLY A 12 -21.79 3.94 10.86
CA GLY A 12 -20.37 4.05 11.23
C GLY A 12 -19.64 2.72 11.13
N LEU A 13 -20.23 1.63 11.65
CA LEU A 13 -19.66 0.29 11.57
C LEU A 13 -19.50 -0.21 10.12
N ALA A 14 -20.49 0.09 9.26
CA ALA A 14 -20.44 -0.30 7.85
C ALA A 14 -19.35 0.44 7.04
N SER A 15 -18.91 1.61 7.49
CA SER A 15 -17.91 2.45 6.80
C SER A 15 -16.45 2.12 7.12
N LEU A 16 -16.18 1.13 7.98
CA LEU A 16 -14.82 0.77 8.41
C LEU A 16 -14.04 -0.08 7.41
N VAL A 17 -14.71 -0.64 6.40
CA VAL A 17 -14.07 -1.52 5.42
C VAL A 17 -13.56 -0.69 4.24
N VAL A 18 -12.25 -0.70 4.03
CA VAL A 18 -11.60 -0.16 2.82
C VAL A 18 -10.95 -1.33 2.08
N SER A 19 -11.14 -1.40 0.77
CA SER A 19 -10.46 -2.35 -0.11
C SER A 19 -9.54 -1.55 -1.02
N ALA A 20 -8.26 -1.90 -1.02
CA ALA A 20 -7.27 -1.40 -1.95
C ALA A 20 -6.75 -2.58 -2.77
N TYR A 21 -6.47 -2.34 -4.05
CA TYR A 21 -5.87 -3.34 -4.92
C TYR A 21 -4.75 -2.68 -5.72
N ASP A 22 -3.55 -3.25 -5.62
CA ASP A 22 -2.44 -2.84 -6.47
C ASP A 22 -2.48 -3.62 -7.79
N PRO A 23 -2.18 -2.99 -8.94
CA PRO A 23 -2.05 -3.70 -10.20
C PRO A 23 -1.07 -4.87 -10.08
N SER A 24 -1.37 -5.98 -10.75
CA SER A 24 -0.48 -7.13 -10.76
C SER A 24 0.92 -6.72 -11.26
N PRO A 25 1.99 -7.20 -10.61
CA PRO A 25 3.34 -6.84 -11.00
C PRO A 25 3.65 -7.34 -12.41
N LEU A 26 4.30 -6.50 -13.21
CA LEU A 26 4.71 -6.85 -14.58
C LEU A 26 6.02 -7.65 -14.64
N GLN A 27 6.73 -7.74 -13.52
CA GLN A 27 8.06 -8.35 -13.39
C GLN A 27 8.23 -8.95 -12.00
N ASP A 28 9.22 -9.83 -11.83
CA ASP A 28 9.43 -10.56 -10.56
C ASP A 28 9.69 -9.65 -9.36
N PHE A 29 10.37 -8.51 -9.56
CA PHE A 29 10.65 -7.53 -8.49
C PHE A 29 10.73 -6.10 -9.00
N CYS A 30 10.28 -5.12 -8.22
CA CYS A 30 10.50 -3.69 -8.45
C CYS A 30 10.92 -3.01 -7.14
N VAL A 31 12.22 -2.81 -6.96
CA VAL A 31 12.73 -2.03 -5.82
C VAL A 31 12.62 -0.56 -6.17
N ALA A 32 11.92 0.23 -5.36
CA ALA A 32 11.77 1.66 -5.60
C ALA A 32 13.15 2.37 -5.67
N ALA A 33 13.34 3.15 -6.73
CA ALA A 33 14.46 4.06 -6.87
C ALA A 33 14.33 5.25 -5.90
N LYS A 34 15.44 5.96 -5.68
CA LYS A 34 15.38 7.25 -5.01
C LYS A 34 14.65 8.23 -5.93
N GLU A 35 13.90 9.17 -5.36
CA GLU A 35 13.11 10.12 -6.17
C GLU A 35 13.97 10.98 -7.11
N SER A 36 15.25 11.20 -6.78
CA SER A 36 16.21 11.90 -7.62
C SER A 36 16.61 11.15 -8.90
N ASP A 37 16.43 9.83 -8.92
CA ASP A 37 17.02 8.95 -9.94
C ASP A 37 15.96 8.45 -10.94
N GLY A 38 14.70 8.86 -10.78
CA GLY A 38 13.55 8.34 -11.52
C GLY A 38 12.68 9.40 -12.18
N VAL A 39 11.69 8.91 -12.93
CA VAL A 39 10.63 9.74 -13.55
C VAL A 39 9.32 9.58 -12.80
N PHE A 40 8.46 10.60 -12.86
CA PHE A 40 7.14 10.56 -12.25
C PHE A 40 6.24 9.57 -12.99
N VAL A 41 5.76 8.57 -12.25
CA VAL A 41 4.87 7.51 -12.74
C VAL A 41 3.75 7.28 -11.72
N ASN A 42 2.70 6.55 -12.10
CA ASN A 42 1.71 6.08 -11.15
C ASN A 42 2.32 4.99 -10.26
N GLY A 43 2.73 5.35 -9.04
CA GLY A 43 3.47 4.49 -8.11
C GLY A 43 4.87 5.05 -7.81
N LYS A 44 5.87 4.15 -7.70
CA LYS A 44 7.29 4.53 -7.56
C LYS A 44 8.07 3.98 -8.75
N PHE A 45 8.98 4.79 -9.27
CA PHE A 45 9.90 4.34 -10.31
C PHE A 45 10.83 3.24 -9.77
N CYS A 46 11.06 2.18 -10.53
CA CYS A 46 11.91 1.05 -10.11
C CYS A 46 13.39 1.36 -10.38
N LYS A 47 14.29 0.85 -9.54
CA LYS A 47 15.73 0.77 -9.83
C LYS A 47 16.00 -0.11 -11.05
N ASP A 48 17.16 0.09 -11.69
CA ASP A 48 17.68 -0.87 -12.67
C ASP A 48 17.89 -2.25 -11.98
N PRO A 49 17.31 -3.34 -12.50
CA PRO A 49 17.46 -4.69 -11.94
C PRO A 49 18.91 -5.12 -11.69
N LYS A 50 19.88 -4.59 -12.45
CA LYS A 50 21.31 -4.93 -12.32
C LYS A 50 21.98 -4.38 -11.08
N VAL A 51 21.42 -3.32 -10.49
CA VAL A 51 21.99 -2.66 -9.30
C VAL A 51 21.24 -3.01 -8.01
N VAL A 52 20.15 -3.77 -8.13
CA VAL A 52 19.39 -4.30 -6.98
C VAL A 52 20.22 -5.37 -6.27
N LYS A 53 20.24 -5.31 -4.94
CA LYS A 53 20.97 -6.26 -4.10
C LYS A 53 20.03 -6.91 -3.08
N ALA A 54 20.49 -8.00 -2.45
CA ALA A 54 19.69 -8.72 -1.45
C ALA A 54 19.24 -7.79 -0.31
N GLU A 55 20.10 -6.84 0.10
CA GLU A 55 19.84 -5.88 1.16
C GLU A 55 18.59 -5.01 0.91
N ASP A 56 18.24 -4.76 -0.36
CA ASP A 56 17.09 -3.94 -0.74
C ASP A 56 15.72 -4.57 -0.37
N PHE A 57 15.69 -5.87 -0.08
CA PHE A 57 14.46 -6.60 0.24
C PHE A 57 14.17 -6.69 1.74
N PHE A 58 15.09 -6.28 2.60
CA PHE A 58 14.92 -6.36 4.04
C PHE A 58 14.35 -5.04 4.59
N LYS A 59 13.08 -5.04 5.01
CA LYS A 59 12.50 -3.95 5.82
C LYS A 59 12.30 -4.42 7.26
N HIS A 60 12.65 -3.56 8.22
CA HIS A 60 12.23 -3.72 9.62
C HIS A 60 10.70 -3.55 9.68
N VAL A 61 9.99 -4.59 10.09
CA VAL A 61 8.54 -4.57 10.30
C VAL A 61 8.23 -3.60 11.43
N VAL A 62 7.75 -2.40 11.09
CA VAL A 62 7.17 -1.47 12.06
C VAL A 62 5.85 -0.93 11.52
N GLY A 63 4.78 -1.29 12.22
CA GLY A 63 3.58 -0.48 12.37
C GLY A 63 2.50 -0.68 11.30
N ILE A 64 1.49 -1.49 11.65
CA ILE A 64 0.07 -1.38 11.28
C ILE A 64 -0.19 -0.60 9.98
N SER A 65 -0.43 -1.33 8.89
CA SER A 65 -1.55 -1.12 7.96
C SER A 65 -1.34 -1.97 6.71
N CYS A 66 -1.93 -3.17 6.71
CA CYS A 66 -2.65 -3.75 5.58
C CYS A 66 -3.52 -4.86 6.19
N VAL A 67 -4.79 -4.53 6.45
CA VAL A 67 -5.84 -5.53 6.46
C VAL A 67 -5.97 -5.98 5.01
N GLU A 68 -5.88 -7.29 4.87
CA GLU A 68 -6.02 -8.16 3.70
C GLU A 68 -4.90 -8.30 2.66
N ALA A 69 -4.82 -9.55 2.23
CA ALA A 69 -3.98 -10.17 1.23
C ALA A 69 -4.30 -9.74 -0.21
#